data_AF-A0A970LDR4-F1
#
_entry.id   AF-A0A970LDR4-F1
#
_cell.length_a   1.000
_cell.length_b   1.000
_cell.length_c   1.000
_cell.angle_alpha   90.00
_cell.angle_beta   90.00
_cell.angle_gamma   90.00
#
_symmetry.space_group_name_H-M   'P 1'
#
loop_
_entity.id
_entity.type
_entity.pdbx_description
1 polymer ?
#
loop_
_entity_poly.entity_id
_entity_poly.type
_entity_poly.pdbx_seq_one_letter_code
_entity_poly.pdbx_strand_id
1 'polypeptide(L)'
;MRTAIAAKLLQKGNFERDISNIEKAVNNRNRRDYNYSTNREASNLDSKLFNKLDLKDPRNPNRVKWHNSVNDCMRGIQISDSTPIDFKYLTICGKYDRKPNGDINVLPIYRECLIPGTTTEFIMTLDKPVLSKWGIDLDFVQDALSVFMDIYHRQFASHFKELREDAENIQVDANLILGGGAGYATKTLSYPLIKNRERALKLVEKIMVRQFSKHRHEIDAAVHRVSPHTLKTTMYKGKYYE
;
A
#
# COMPACT_ATOMS: atom_id res chain seq x y z
N MET A 1 7.76 -0.17 1.58
CA MET A 1 8.31 0.43 2.82
C MET A 1 7.61 1.72 3.26
N ARG A 2 7.62 2.84 2.49
CA ARG A 2 6.94 4.10 2.90
C ARG A 2 5.49 3.88 3.35
N THR A 3 4.69 3.13 2.58
CA THR A 3 3.31 2.78 2.93
C THR A 3 3.19 2.02 4.25
N ALA A 4 4.12 1.11 4.53
CA ALA A 4 4.14 0.35 5.77
C ALA A 4 4.49 1.23 6.99
N ILE A 5 5.50 2.09 6.85
CA ILE A 5 5.85 3.10 7.86
C ILE A 5 4.65 4.03 8.12
N ALA A 6 3.99 4.51 7.07
CA ALA A 6 2.77 5.31 7.21
C ALA A 6 1.66 4.54 7.96
N ALA A 7 1.40 3.28 7.61
CA ALA A 7 0.42 2.45 8.27
C ALA A 7 0.68 2.32 9.79
N LYS A 8 1.94 2.13 10.18
CA LYS A 8 2.32 2.09 11.60
C LYS A 8 2.19 3.46 12.28
N LEU A 9 2.58 4.55 11.61
CA LEU A 9 2.40 5.92 12.15
C LEU A 9 0.92 6.26 12.36
N LEU A 10 0.03 5.76 11.49
CA LEU A 10 -1.41 5.93 11.62
C LEU A 10 -1.97 5.30 12.91
N GLN A 11 -1.34 4.24 13.42
CA GLN A 11 -1.78 3.61 14.67
C GLN A 11 -1.55 4.48 15.91
N LYS A 12 -0.56 5.39 15.87
CA LYS A 12 -0.15 6.25 16.99
C LYS A 12 -0.98 7.54 17.13
N GLY A 13 -1.87 7.84 16.18
CA GLY A 13 -2.57 9.13 16.12
C GLY A 13 -4.08 9.03 15.95
N ASN A 14 -4.75 10.18 16.10
CA ASN A 14 -6.17 10.35 15.74
C ASN A 14 -6.27 11.07 14.40
N PHE A 15 -6.87 10.40 13.42
CA PHE A 15 -7.03 10.86 12.04
C PHE A 15 -8.50 11.03 11.64
N GLU A 16 -9.45 11.09 12.59
CA GLU A 16 -10.88 11.17 12.29
C GLU A 16 -11.25 12.39 11.43
N ARG A 17 -10.59 13.53 11.66
CA ARG A 17 -10.78 14.72 10.82
C ARG A 17 -10.29 14.48 9.38
N ASP A 18 -9.13 13.85 9.22
CA ASP A 18 -8.57 13.52 7.90
C ASP A 18 -9.46 12.50 7.17
N ILE A 19 -9.94 11.48 7.90
CA ILE A 19 -10.88 10.49 7.37
C ILE A 19 -12.17 11.16 6.90
N SER A 20 -12.78 12.04 7.72
CA SER A 20 -13.99 12.77 7.36
C SER A 20 -13.79 13.64 6.12
N ASN A 21 -12.63 14.31 5.99
CA ASN A 21 -12.31 15.09 4.81
C ASN A 21 -12.16 14.22 3.55
N ILE A 22 -11.49 13.06 3.67
CA ILE A 22 -11.35 12.08 2.58
C ILE A 22 -12.73 11.55 2.16
N GLU A 23 -13.60 11.21 3.11
CA GLU A 23 -14.98 10.76 2.83
C GLU A 23 -15.77 11.83 2.09
N LYS A 24 -15.65 13.11 2.49
CA LYS A 24 -16.25 14.24 1.77
C LYS A 24 -15.68 14.39 0.36
N ALA A 25 -14.36 14.30 0.21
CA ALA A 25 -13.68 14.41 -1.07
C ALA A 25 -14.14 13.34 -2.07
N VAL A 26 -14.30 12.10 -1.61
CA VAL A 26 -14.76 10.96 -2.43
C VAL A 26 -16.25 11.10 -2.82
N ASN A 27 -17.06 11.82 -2.05
CA ASN A 27 -18.47 12.05 -2.36
C ASN A 27 -18.69 13.15 -3.43
N ASN A 28 -17.66 13.87 -3.87
CA ASN A 28 -17.78 14.87 -4.93
C ASN A 28 -18.33 14.25 -6.22
N ARG A 29 -19.42 14.83 -6.75
CA ARG A 29 -20.08 14.33 -7.96
C ARG A 29 -19.30 14.66 -9.23
N ASN A 30 -18.75 15.86 -9.30
CA ASN A 30 -17.92 16.32 -10.41
C ASN A 30 -16.55 15.61 -10.40
N ARG A 31 -16.13 15.09 -11.56
CA ARG A 31 -14.86 14.34 -11.68
C ARG A 31 -13.62 15.19 -11.45
N ARG A 32 -13.64 16.47 -11.85
CA ARG A 32 -12.51 17.39 -11.61
C ARG A 32 -12.36 17.67 -10.13
N ASP A 33 -13.48 17.98 -9.45
CA ASP A 33 -13.47 18.26 -8.01
C ASP A 33 -13.11 17.01 -7.21
N TYR A 34 -13.61 15.84 -7.60
CA TYR A 34 -13.19 14.56 -7.02
C TYR A 34 -11.68 14.38 -7.09
N ASN A 35 -11.08 14.51 -8.28
CA ASN A 35 -9.63 14.34 -8.47
C ASN A 35 -8.83 15.37 -7.66
N TYR A 36 -9.25 16.63 -7.71
CA TYR A 36 -8.59 17.72 -6.98
C TYR A 36 -8.64 17.50 -5.47
N SER A 37 -9.84 17.27 -4.91
CA SER A 37 -10.03 17.09 -3.47
C SER A 37 -9.36 15.82 -2.95
N THR A 38 -9.47 14.69 -3.66
CA THR A 38 -8.83 13.44 -3.21
C THR A 38 -7.30 13.53 -3.24
N ASN A 39 -6.71 14.13 -4.29
CA ASN A 39 -5.27 14.37 -4.35
C ASN A 39 -4.80 15.34 -3.25
N ARG A 40 -5.60 16.37 -2.96
CA ARG A 40 -5.32 17.31 -1.87
C ARG A 40 -5.32 16.61 -0.51
N GLU A 41 -6.36 15.84 -0.19
CA GLU A 41 -6.44 15.13 1.09
C GLU A 41 -5.36 14.05 1.23
N ALA A 42 -5.01 13.36 0.14
CA ALA A 42 -3.89 12.42 0.12
C ALA A 42 -2.55 13.14 0.43
N SER A 43 -2.31 14.29 -0.21
CA SER A 43 -1.09 15.10 0.02
C SER A 43 -1.04 15.68 1.43
N ASN A 44 -2.19 16.09 1.98
CA ASN A 44 -2.29 16.57 3.36
C ASN A 44 -1.95 15.47 4.36
N LEU A 45 -2.51 14.27 4.17
CA LEU A 45 -2.24 13.12 5.04
C LEU A 45 -0.77 12.71 4.98
N ASP A 46 -0.21 12.60 3.77
CA ASP A 46 1.21 12.26 3.58
C ASP A 46 2.14 13.30 4.22
N SER A 47 1.87 14.60 4.01
CA SER A 47 2.61 15.69 4.67
C SER A 47 2.48 15.61 6.19
N LYS A 48 1.29 15.34 6.71
CA LYS A 48 1.05 15.24 8.16
C LYS A 48 1.83 14.08 8.79
N LEU A 49 2.01 12.98 8.06
CA LEU A 49 2.77 11.82 8.51
C LEU A 49 4.28 12.04 8.43
N PHE A 50 4.78 12.61 7.32
CA PHE A 50 6.20 12.59 6.99
C PHE A 50 6.91 13.95 6.99
N ASN A 51 6.21 15.07 6.81
CA ASN A 51 6.83 16.40 6.77
C ASN A 51 7.05 16.95 8.17
N LYS A 52 8.22 16.64 8.68
CA LYS A 52 8.50 16.56 10.10
C LYS A 52 9.80 17.28 10.49
N LEU A 53 10.69 17.56 9.54
CA LEU A 53 12.04 18.05 9.82
C LEU A 53 12.18 19.52 10.27
N ASP A 54 11.08 20.28 10.33
CA ASP A 54 11.03 21.72 10.70
C ASP A 54 12.11 22.60 10.02
N LEU A 55 12.48 22.25 8.79
CA LEU A 55 13.39 23.04 7.98
C LEU A 55 12.67 24.30 7.51
N LYS A 56 13.22 25.43 7.96
CA LYS A 56 12.76 26.78 7.64
C LYS A 56 13.39 27.25 6.33
N ASP A 57 12.63 28.05 5.58
CA ASP A 57 13.14 28.69 4.37
C ASP A 57 14.18 29.76 4.77
N PRO A 58 15.45 29.67 4.30
CA PRO A 58 16.46 30.68 4.62
C PRO A 58 16.07 32.10 4.18
N ARG A 59 15.24 32.22 3.15
CA ARG A 59 14.74 33.51 2.64
C ARG A 59 13.52 34.02 3.40
N ASN A 60 12.85 33.15 4.16
CA ASN A 60 11.71 33.51 5.01
C ASN A 60 11.64 32.59 6.24
N PRO A 61 12.44 32.87 7.29
CA PRO A 61 12.58 31.98 8.45
C PRO A 61 11.29 31.76 9.25
N ASN A 62 10.32 32.67 9.13
CA ASN A 62 9.03 32.57 9.82
C ASN A 62 8.04 31.64 9.11
N ARG A 63 8.38 31.13 7.92
CA ARG A 63 7.51 30.28 7.12
C ARG A 63 8.04 28.85 7.06
N VAL A 64 7.44 27.97 7.85
CA VAL A 64 7.62 26.52 7.69
C VAL A 64 6.73 26.05 6.54
N LYS A 65 7.34 25.51 5.49
CA LYS A 65 6.60 24.94 4.36
C LYS A 65 6.27 23.47 4.67
N TRP A 66 5.22 23.28 5.46
CA TRP A 66 4.75 21.96 5.93
C TRP A 66 4.36 20.98 4.81
N HIS A 67 4.17 21.45 3.57
CA HIS A 67 3.87 20.61 2.40
C HIS A 67 5.09 20.37 1.50
N ASN A 68 6.27 20.86 1.90
CA ASN A 68 7.47 20.78 1.07
C ASN A 68 8.25 19.50 1.37
N SER A 69 8.63 18.78 0.31
CA SER A 69 9.41 17.53 0.39
C SER A 69 10.76 17.68 1.09
N VAL A 70 11.33 18.89 1.18
CA VAL A 70 12.53 19.12 1.99
C VAL A 70 12.33 18.74 3.45
N ASN A 71 11.08 18.82 3.94
CA ASN A 71 10.71 18.49 5.31
C ASN A 71 10.38 17.01 5.51
N ASP A 72 10.39 16.18 4.46
CA ASP A 72 10.05 14.77 4.54
C ASP A 72 11.14 13.98 5.27
N CYS A 73 10.79 13.35 6.41
CA CYS A 73 11.74 12.57 7.20
C CYS A 73 12.20 11.29 6.51
N MET A 74 11.48 10.81 5.49
CA MET A 74 11.88 9.62 4.71
C MET A 74 13.17 9.84 3.94
N ARG A 75 13.66 11.08 3.78
CA ARG A 75 15.01 11.34 3.26
C ARG A 75 16.12 10.71 4.10
N GLY A 76 15.83 10.42 5.37
CA GLY A 76 16.75 9.74 6.27
C GLY A 76 16.83 8.23 6.02
N ILE A 77 15.99 7.67 5.14
CA ILE A 77 16.05 6.27 4.73
C ILE A 77 16.42 6.22 3.25
N GLN A 78 17.57 5.61 2.95
CA GLN A 78 18.04 5.41 1.58
C GLN A 78 18.15 3.91 1.33
N ILE A 79 17.65 3.47 0.18
CA ILE A 79 17.78 2.08 -0.28
C ILE A 79 18.49 2.14 -1.63
N SER A 80 19.58 1.38 -1.77
CA SER A 80 20.28 1.25 -3.05
C SER A 80 19.45 0.47 -4.07
N ASP A 81 19.87 0.46 -5.33
CA ASP A 81 19.45 -0.59 -6.25
C ASP A 81 19.97 -1.95 -5.76
N SER A 82 19.33 -3.04 -6.21
CA SER A 82 19.77 -4.38 -5.86
C SER A 82 21.05 -4.78 -6.57
N THR A 83 21.72 -5.82 -6.07
CA THR A 83 22.68 -6.57 -6.89
C THR A 83 21.99 -7.12 -8.16
N PRO A 84 22.70 -7.19 -9.31
CA PRO A 84 22.15 -7.78 -10.53
C PRO A 84 21.69 -9.23 -10.32
N ILE A 85 20.56 -9.59 -10.93
CA ILE A 85 20.01 -10.94 -10.90
C ILE A 85 20.20 -11.59 -12.28
N ASP A 86 20.71 -12.82 -12.30
CA ASP A 86 20.93 -13.60 -13.52
C ASP A 86 19.59 -13.93 -14.22
N PHE A 87 19.58 -13.85 -15.56
CA PHE A 87 18.41 -14.16 -16.39
C PHE A 87 17.82 -15.56 -16.14
N LYS A 88 18.61 -16.53 -15.67
CA LYS A 88 18.11 -17.87 -15.30
C LYS A 88 17.08 -17.85 -14.15
N TYR A 89 17.01 -16.77 -13.39
CA TYR A 89 16.03 -16.56 -12.32
C TYR A 89 14.79 -15.80 -12.79
N LEU A 90 14.65 -15.54 -14.09
CA LEU A 90 13.46 -14.92 -14.66
C LEU A 90 12.55 -15.96 -15.28
N THR A 91 11.26 -15.69 -15.23
CA THR A 91 10.21 -16.49 -15.84
C THR A 91 9.10 -15.59 -16.33
N ILE A 92 8.31 -16.06 -17.30
CA ILE A 92 7.12 -15.36 -17.75
C ILE A 92 5.91 -15.96 -17.04
N CYS A 93 5.13 -15.13 -16.36
CA CYS A 93 3.92 -15.57 -15.67
C CYS A 93 2.69 -14.77 -16.11
N GLY A 94 1.55 -15.45 -16.22
CA GLY A 94 0.27 -14.84 -16.52
C GLY A 94 -0.30 -14.06 -15.32
N LYS A 95 -1.18 -13.10 -15.59
CA LYS A 95 -1.96 -12.40 -14.57
C LYS A 95 -3.29 -13.13 -14.32
N TYR A 96 -3.51 -13.51 -13.07
CA TYR A 96 -4.72 -14.21 -12.61
C TYR A 96 -5.44 -13.35 -11.57
N ASP A 97 -6.66 -12.95 -11.87
CA ASP A 97 -7.51 -12.18 -10.96
C ASP A 97 -8.43 -13.15 -10.20
N ARG A 98 -8.14 -13.40 -8.93
CA ARG A 98 -8.95 -14.27 -8.05
C ARG A 98 -10.10 -13.49 -7.42
N LYS A 99 -11.31 -14.03 -7.48
CA LYS A 99 -12.51 -13.51 -6.83
C LYS A 99 -12.65 -14.05 -5.39
N PRO A 100 -13.50 -13.45 -4.55
CA PRO A 100 -13.65 -13.85 -3.14
C PRO A 100 -14.09 -15.31 -2.99
N ASN A 101 -14.92 -15.81 -3.91
CA ASN A 101 -15.38 -17.21 -3.93
C ASN A 101 -14.34 -18.23 -4.40
N GLY A 102 -13.16 -17.77 -4.83
CA GLY A 102 -12.08 -18.61 -5.37
C GLY A 102 -12.06 -18.72 -6.90
N ASP A 103 -13.07 -18.19 -7.61
CA ASP A 103 -13.06 -18.21 -9.07
C ASP A 103 -11.90 -17.38 -9.62
N ILE A 104 -11.28 -17.85 -10.69
CA ILE A 104 -10.11 -17.22 -11.28
C ILE A 104 -10.45 -16.71 -12.67
N ASN A 105 -10.24 -15.43 -12.87
CA ASN A 105 -10.29 -14.80 -14.18
C ASN A 105 -8.88 -14.69 -14.75
N VAL A 106 -8.60 -15.45 -15.81
CA VAL A 106 -7.32 -15.42 -16.52
C VAL A 106 -7.33 -14.27 -17.51
N LEU A 107 -6.32 -13.40 -17.45
CA LEU A 107 -6.17 -12.29 -18.39
C LEU A 107 -5.07 -12.62 -19.41
N PRO A 108 -5.19 -12.19 -20.68
CA PRO A 108 -4.15 -12.34 -21.70
C PRO A 108 -3.03 -11.30 -21.47
N ILE A 109 -2.50 -11.25 -20.25
CA ILE A 109 -1.46 -10.34 -19.81
C ILE A 109 -0.39 -11.19 -19.14
N TYR A 110 0.83 -11.10 -19.67
CA TYR A 110 2.00 -11.81 -19.17
C TYR A 110 3.02 -10.80 -18.66
N ARG A 111 3.77 -11.20 -17.64
CA ARG A 111 4.86 -10.40 -17.05
C ARG A 111 6.10 -11.25 -16.90
N GLU A 112 7.24 -10.64 -17.15
CA GLU A 112 8.50 -11.17 -16.68
C GLU A 112 8.56 -10.99 -15.16
N CYS A 113 8.78 -12.08 -14.45
CA CYS A 113 8.76 -12.19 -13.01
C CYS A 113 10.02 -12.91 -12.52
N LEU A 114 10.42 -12.63 -11.29
CA LEU A 114 11.44 -13.41 -10.60
C LEU A 114 10.88 -14.77 -10.19
N ILE A 115 11.68 -15.82 -10.36
CA ILE A 115 11.36 -17.17 -9.88
C ILE A 115 11.29 -17.14 -8.35
N PRO A 116 10.25 -17.71 -7.71
CA PRO A 116 10.17 -17.83 -6.26
C PRO A 116 11.42 -18.50 -5.65
N GLY A 117 11.91 -17.96 -4.53
CA GLY A 117 13.16 -18.40 -3.91
C GLY A 117 14.43 -17.73 -4.43
N THR A 118 14.31 -16.76 -5.35
CA THR A 118 15.44 -15.91 -5.78
C THR A 118 15.84 -14.93 -4.67
N THR A 119 17.14 -14.86 -4.37
CA THR A 119 17.70 -13.94 -3.38
C THR A 119 18.51 -12.85 -4.07
N THR A 120 18.42 -11.62 -3.55
CA THR A 120 19.25 -10.48 -3.95
C THR A 120 19.47 -9.58 -2.73
N GLU A 121 20.45 -8.69 -2.82
CA GLU A 121 20.85 -7.82 -1.71
C GLU A 121 20.60 -6.35 -2.05
N PHE A 122 20.25 -5.58 -1.01
CA PHE A 122 20.08 -4.13 -1.05
C PHE A 122 20.84 -3.51 0.13
N ILE A 123 21.41 -2.33 -0.08
CA ILE A 123 22.00 -1.54 1.01
C ILE A 123 20.95 -0.56 1.51
N MET A 124 20.59 -0.67 2.79
CA MET A 124 19.75 0.30 3.49
C MET A 124 20.60 1.18 4.38
N THR A 125 20.59 2.49 4.13
CA THR A 125 21.27 3.50 4.95
C THR A 125 20.23 4.29 5.75
N LEU A 126 20.43 4.33 7.08
CA LEU A 126 19.60 5.08 8.02
C LEU A 126 20.38 6.28 8.59
N ASP A 127 19.95 7.49 8.27
CA ASP A 127 20.44 8.73 8.86
C ASP A 127 19.88 8.89 10.28
N LYS A 128 20.63 8.36 11.26
CA LYS A 128 20.22 8.34 12.68
C LYS A 128 19.92 9.74 13.23
N PRO A 129 20.73 10.80 12.99
CA PRO A 129 20.39 12.16 13.42
C PRO A 129 19.05 12.67 12.90
N VAL A 130 18.67 12.33 11.67
CA VAL A 130 17.37 12.70 11.09
C VAL A 130 16.23 11.88 11.69
N LEU A 131 16.40 10.55 11.74
CA LEU A 131 15.32 9.62 12.09
C LEU A 131 15.06 9.47 13.59
N SER A 132 16.08 9.64 14.43
CA SER A 132 15.94 9.51 15.90
C SER A 132 14.94 10.52 16.48
N LYS A 133 14.84 11.72 15.89
CA LYS A 133 13.84 12.74 16.24
C LYS A 133 12.39 12.24 16.10
N TRP A 134 12.17 11.19 15.31
CA TRP A 134 10.86 10.62 14.98
C TRP A 134 10.65 9.24 15.59
N GLY A 135 11.64 8.72 16.34
CA GLY A 135 11.61 7.35 16.84
C GLY A 135 11.53 6.32 15.72
N ILE A 136 12.19 6.59 14.60
CA ILE A 136 12.32 5.64 13.49
C ILE A 136 13.74 5.07 13.53
N ASP A 137 13.85 3.79 13.83
CA ASP A 137 15.07 2.99 13.77
C ASP A 137 14.80 1.71 12.95
N LEU A 138 15.77 0.80 12.90
CA LEU A 138 15.64 -0.45 12.15
C LEU A 138 14.48 -1.31 12.68
N ASP A 139 14.37 -1.45 14.01
CA ASP A 139 13.31 -2.21 14.66
C ASP A 139 11.94 -1.60 14.36
N PHE A 140 11.83 -0.28 14.35
CA PHE A 140 10.61 0.41 13.95
C PHE A 140 10.21 0.05 12.52
N VAL A 141 11.17 0.03 11.58
CA VAL A 141 10.93 -0.28 10.17
C VAL A 141 10.51 -1.74 10.00
N GLN A 142 11.18 -2.69 10.65
CA GLN A 142 10.82 -4.11 10.61
C GLN A 142 9.41 -4.34 11.15
N ASP A 143 9.10 -3.78 12.32
CA ASP A 143 7.75 -3.88 12.87
C ASP A 143 6.71 -3.14 12.03
N ALA A 144 7.07 -2.04 11.35
CA ALA A 144 6.15 -1.38 10.40
C ALA A 144 5.76 -2.29 9.23
N LEU A 145 6.72 -3.08 8.72
CA LEU A 145 6.47 -4.04 7.66
C LEU A 145 5.54 -5.16 8.14
N SER A 146 5.83 -5.74 9.31
CA SER A 146 4.98 -6.76 9.93
C SER A 146 3.56 -6.27 10.21
N VAL A 147 3.41 -5.09 10.81
CA VAL A 147 2.11 -4.46 11.07
C VAL A 147 1.32 -4.20 9.79
N PHE A 148 1.98 -3.71 8.74
CA PHE A 148 1.31 -3.45 7.48
C PHE A 148 0.80 -4.73 6.81
N MET A 149 1.60 -5.80 6.85
CA MET A 149 1.20 -7.10 6.34
C MET A 149 0.07 -7.73 7.17
N ASP A 150 0.08 -7.60 8.49
CA ASP A 150 -1.06 -8.02 9.33
C ASP A 150 -2.35 -7.31 8.93
N ILE A 151 -2.29 -5.97 8.79
CA ILE A 151 -3.44 -5.18 8.37
C ILE A 151 -3.93 -5.63 6.98
N TYR A 152 -3.02 -5.84 6.03
CA TYR A 152 -3.33 -6.34 4.69
C TYR A 152 -4.06 -7.69 4.75
N HIS A 153 -3.49 -8.67 5.44
CA HIS A 153 -4.09 -10.01 5.53
C HIS A 153 -5.43 -9.96 6.24
N ARG A 154 -5.51 -9.30 7.39
CA ARG A 154 -6.71 -9.24 8.23
C ARG A 154 -7.86 -8.47 7.58
N GLN A 155 -7.59 -7.32 6.95
CA GLN A 155 -8.65 -6.47 6.40
C GLN A 155 -9.01 -6.79 4.95
N PHE A 156 -8.06 -7.33 4.16
CA PHE A 156 -8.22 -7.58 2.73
C PHE A 156 -8.04 -9.05 2.33
N ALA A 157 -6.84 -9.64 2.45
CA ALA A 157 -6.54 -10.94 1.83
C ALA A 157 -7.38 -12.10 2.39
N SER A 158 -7.70 -12.09 3.69
CA SER A 158 -8.53 -13.11 4.37
C SER A 158 -9.96 -13.25 3.84
N HIS A 159 -10.39 -12.33 2.97
CA HIS A 159 -11.73 -12.35 2.35
C HIS A 159 -11.75 -13.05 1.01
N PHE A 160 -10.61 -13.61 0.57
CA PHE A 160 -10.50 -14.42 -0.62
C PHE A 160 -10.34 -15.88 -0.20
N LYS A 161 -11.08 -16.78 -0.86
CA LYS A 161 -10.98 -18.21 -0.63
C LYS A 161 -9.56 -18.71 -0.93
N GLU A 162 -8.99 -19.42 0.03
CA GLU A 162 -7.74 -20.17 -0.14
C GLU A 162 -7.96 -21.35 -1.10
N LEU A 163 -6.97 -21.61 -1.94
CA LEU A 163 -6.96 -22.71 -2.90
C LEU A 163 -5.88 -23.70 -2.52
N ARG A 164 -6.07 -24.98 -2.89
CA ARG A 164 -5.06 -26.04 -2.66
C ARG A 164 -3.74 -25.73 -3.38
N GLU A 165 -3.86 -25.04 -4.50
CA GLU A 165 -2.78 -24.60 -5.35
C GLU A 165 -2.10 -23.34 -4.82
N ASP A 166 -2.49 -22.78 -3.66
CA ASP A 166 -1.77 -21.64 -3.09
C ASP A 166 -0.36 -22.06 -2.67
N ALA A 167 0.60 -21.18 -2.97
CA ALA A 167 1.94 -21.30 -2.44
C ALA A 167 1.90 -21.14 -0.91
N GLU A 168 2.80 -21.83 -0.22
CA GLU A 168 2.91 -21.70 1.23
C GLU A 168 3.31 -20.27 1.58
N ASN A 169 2.59 -19.68 2.54
CA ASN A 169 2.99 -18.41 3.12
C ASN A 169 4.26 -18.63 3.93
N ILE A 170 5.40 -18.22 3.38
CA ILE A 170 6.65 -18.20 4.12
C ILE A 170 6.51 -17.08 5.16
N GLN A 171 6.27 -17.44 6.42
CA GLN A 171 6.39 -16.52 7.54
C GLN A 171 7.86 -16.16 7.69
N VAL A 172 8.22 -14.98 7.19
CA VAL A 172 9.52 -14.36 7.42
C VAL A 172 9.26 -13.07 8.18
N ASP A 173 10.22 -12.73 9.04
CA ASP A 173 10.21 -11.42 9.69
C ASP A 173 10.31 -10.33 8.61
N ALA A 174 9.47 -9.29 8.73
CA ALA A 174 9.46 -8.12 7.84
C ALA A 174 9.14 -8.41 6.35
N ASN A 175 8.02 -9.09 6.10
CA ASN A 175 7.51 -9.34 4.75
C ASN A 175 6.96 -8.08 4.04
N LEU A 176 7.04 -8.05 2.72
CA LEU A 176 6.48 -6.99 1.89
C LEU A 176 6.09 -7.51 0.51
N ILE A 177 4.88 -7.15 0.04
CA ILE A 177 4.47 -7.40 -1.34
C ILE A 177 4.92 -6.23 -2.22
N LEU A 178 5.67 -6.55 -3.29
CA LEU A 178 6.32 -5.58 -4.16
C LEU A 178 5.78 -5.63 -5.60
N GLY A 179 6.00 -4.54 -6.33
CA GLY A 179 5.78 -4.49 -7.77
C GLY A 179 4.42 -3.95 -8.22
N GLY A 180 4.34 -3.62 -9.51
CA GLY A 180 3.14 -3.05 -10.14
C GLY A 180 1.93 -3.99 -10.11
N GLY A 181 2.18 -5.31 -10.03
CA GLY A 181 1.16 -6.36 -10.00
C GLY A 181 0.40 -6.51 -8.67
N ALA A 182 0.96 -6.06 -7.55
CA ALA A 182 0.51 -6.38 -6.18
C ALA A 182 -0.88 -5.84 -5.76
N GLY A 183 -1.65 -5.22 -6.66
CA GLY A 183 -2.99 -4.73 -6.34
C GLY A 183 -3.05 -3.42 -5.54
N TYR A 184 -4.28 -3.02 -5.17
CA TYR A 184 -4.60 -1.75 -4.54
C TYR A 184 -4.26 -1.71 -3.05
N ALA A 185 -4.63 -2.75 -2.31
CA ALA A 185 -4.50 -2.77 -0.85
C ALA A 185 -3.04 -2.77 -0.38
N THR A 186 -2.11 -3.28 -1.19
CA THR A 186 -0.66 -3.26 -0.90
C THR A 186 -0.01 -1.89 -1.15
N LYS A 187 -0.69 -0.99 -1.87
CA LYS A 187 -0.15 0.31 -2.30
C LYS A 187 -0.79 1.50 -1.61
N THR A 188 -1.85 1.28 -0.84
CA THR A 188 -2.68 2.37 -0.30
C THR A 188 -2.86 2.26 1.20
N LEU A 189 -3.25 3.39 1.80
CA LEU A 189 -3.48 3.51 3.24
C LEU A 189 -4.96 3.42 3.61
N SER A 190 -5.89 3.24 2.66
CA SER A 190 -7.33 3.30 2.96
C SER A 190 -7.78 2.29 4.01
N TYR A 191 -7.25 1.06 3.94
CA TYR A 191 -7.49 0.02 4.94
C TYR A 191 -6.76 0.36 6.27
N PRO A 192 -5.43 0.59 6.28
CA PRO A 192 -4.72 1.00 7.50
C PRO A 192 -5.24 2.24 8.22
N LEU A 193 -5.79 3.21 7.48
CA LEU A 193 -6.23 4.50 8.00
C LEU A 193 -7.49 4.39 8.87
N ILE A 194 -8.42 3.48 8.54
CA ILE A 194 -9.72 3.38 9.18
C ILE A 194 -9.81 2.08 9.97
N LYS A 195 -9.78 2.17 11.30
CA LYS A 195 -9.83 1.01 12.21
C LYS A 195 -11.13 0.21 12.04
N ASN A 196 -12.27 0.88 11.86
CA ASN A 196 -13.54 0.23 11.57
C ASN A 196 -13.55 -0.29 10.12
N ARG A 197 -13.50 -1.61 9.98
CA ARG A 197 -13.40 -2.26 8.66
C ARG A 197 -14.57 -1.94 7.75
N GLU A 198 -15.80 -1.92 8.25
CA GLU A 198 -16.98 -1.66 7.42
C GLU A 198 -16.96 -0.24 6.83
N ARG A 199 -16.51 0.74 7.62
CA ARG A 199 -16.29 2.11 7.16
C ARG A 199 -15.16 2.17 6.13
N ALA A 200 -14.05 1.47 6.36
CA ALA A 200 -12.94 1.36 5.41
C ALA A 200 -13.40 0.77 4.07
N LEU A 201 -14.14 -0.34 4.14
CA LEU A 201 -14.69 -1.03 2.98
C LEU A 201 -15.64 -0.14 2.18
N LYS A 202 -16.56 0.58 2.84
CA LYS A 202 -17.45 1.54 2.18
C LYS A 202 -16.69 2.67 1.50
N LEU A 203 -15.61 3.17 2.12
CA LEU A 203 -14.76 4.19 1.49
C LEU A 203 -14.06 3.64 0.25
N VAL A 204 -13.44 2.46 0.36
CA VAL A 204 -12.73 1.82 -0.76
C VAL A 204 -13.68 1.49 -1.89
N GLU A 205 -14.86 0.93 -1.61
CA GLU A 205 -15.92 0.68 -2.60
C GLU A 205 -16.25 1.94 -3.39
N LYS A 206 -16.50 3.07 -2.70
CA LYS A 206 -16.79 4.35 -3.36
C LYS A 206 -15.64 4.82 -4.25
N ILE A 207 -14.39 4.67 -3.80
CA ILE A 207 -13.20 4.97 -4.60
C ILE A 207 -13.17 4.08 -5.85
N MET A 208 -13.42 2.78 -5.69
CA MET A 208 -13.40 1.81 -6.79
C MET A 208 -14.51 2.05 -7.81
N VAL A 209 -15.74 2.32 -7.39
CA VAL A 209 -16.86 2.67 -8.28
C VAL A 209 -16.52 3.90 -9.14
N ARG A 210 -15.86 4.90 -8.53
CA ARG A 210 -15.48 6.14 -9.22
C ARG A 210 -14.35 5.94 -10.22
N GLN A 211 -13.30 5.23 -9.84
CA GLN A 211 -12.10 5.06 -10.66
C GLN A 211 -12.27 3.96 -11.72
N PHE A 212 -13.07 2.93 -11.42
CA PHE A 212 -13.19 1.69 -12.18
C PHE A 212 -14.66 1.33 -12.45
N SER A 213 -15.42 2.27 -13.02
CA SER A 213 -16.88 2.14 -13.20
C SER A 213 -17.35 0.94 -14.03
N LYS A 214 -16.48 0.31 -14.82
CA LYS A 214 -16.81 -0.87 -15.63
C LYS A 214 -16.70 -2.20 -14.88
N HIS A 215 -16.21 -2.18 -13.64
CA HIS A 215 -15.86 -3.39 -12.90
C HIS A 215 -16.91 -3.83 -11.89
N ARG A 216 -18.08 -3.19 -11.82
CA ARG A 216 -19.20 -3.55 -10.93
C ARG A 216 -18.84 -3.53 -9.43
N HIS A 217 -18.16 -2.46 -9.01
CA HIS A 217 -17.73 -2.31 -7.62
C HIS A 217 -18.87 -1.95 -6.66
N GLU A 218 -20.04 -1.55 -7.16
CA GLU A 218 -21.21 -1.15 -6.36
C GLU A 218 -21.80 -2.25 -5.47
N ILE A 219 -21.39 -3.51 -5.69
CA ILE A 219 -21.80 -4.67 -4.89
C ILE A 219 -20.68 -5.20 -3.99
N ASP A 220 -19.50 -4.58 -3.99
CA ASP A 220 -18.31 -5.08 -3.28
C ASP A 220 -18.58 -5.26 -1.79
N ALA A 221 -19.11 -4.25 -1.12
CA ALA A 221 -19.35 -4.29 0.31
C ALA A 221 -20.55 -5.17 0.68
N ALA A 222 -21.58 -5.17 -0.15
CA ALA A 222 -22.83 -5.88 0.11
C ALA A 222 -22.71 -7.38 -0.14
N VAL A 223 -22.07 -7.78 -1.26
CA VAL A 223 -22.01 -9.15 -1.75
C VAL A 223 -20.64 -9.78 -1.47
N HIS A 224 -19.57 -9.11 -1.90
CA HIS A 224 -18.21 -9.67 -1.83
C HIS A 224 -17.55 -9.52 -0.46
N ARG A 225 -18.08 -8.61 0.37
CA ARG A 225 -17.53 -8.23 1.67
C ARG A 225 -16.08 -7.72 1.60
N VAL A 226 -15.55 -7.37 0.42
CA VAL A 226 -14.19 -6.85 0.21
C VAL A 226 -14.14 -5.99 -1.06
N SER A 227 -13.32 -4.92 -1.05
CA SER A 227 -13.11 -4.05 -2.20
C SER A 227 -11.62 -3.67 -2.35
N PRO A 228 -11.03 -3.66 -3.56
CA PRO A 228 -11.55 -4.28 -4.78
C PRO A 228 -11.84 -5.77 -4.57
N HIS A 229 -12.85 -6.33 -5.23
CA HIS A 229 -13.20 -7.75 -5.14
C HIS A 229 -12.28 -8.68 -5.96
N THR A 230 -11.03 -8.28 -6.24
CA THR A 230 -10.08 -9.14 -6.95
C THR A 230 -8.72 -9.12 -6.28
N LEU A 231 -8.25 -10.30 -5.90
CA LEU A 231 -6.88 -10.55 -5.47
C LEU A 231 -6.02 -10.78 -6.71
N LYS A 232 -4.86 -10.10 -6.77
CA LYS A 232 -3.95 -10.22 -7.90
C LYS A 232 -2.99 -11.36 -7.60
N THR A 233 -2.95 -12.33 -8.50
CA THR A 233 -2.10 -13.51 -8.36
C THR A 233 -1.42 -13.85 -9.68
N THR A 234 -0.40 -14.70 -9.59
CA THR A 234 0.30 -15.29 -10.71
C THR A 234 0.52 -16.78 -10.47
N MET A 235 0.69 -17.57 -11.52
CA MET A 235 0.90 -19.01 -11.40
C MET A 235 2.32 -19.38 -11.82
N TYR A 236 3.02 -20.12 -10.97
CA TYR A 236 4.33 -20.69 -11.27
C TYR A 236 4.39 -22.14 -10.79
N LYS A 237 4.76 -23.06 -11.70
CA LYS A 237 4.87 -24.51 -11.41
C LYS A 237 3.65 -25.10 -10.68
N GLY A 238 2.44 -24.72 -11.10
CA GLY A 238 1.20 -25.23 -10.52
C GLY A 238 0.82 -24.62 -9.17
N LYS A 239 1.50 -23.55 -8.74
CA LYS A 239 1.19 -22.82 -7.50
C LYS A 239 0.85 -21.36 -7.76
N TYR A 240 -0.12 -20.82 -7.02
CA TYR A 240 -0.49 -19.40 -7.02
C TYR A 240 0.37 -18.62 -6.04
N TYR A 241 0.88 -17.49 -6.51
CA TYR A 241 1.62 -16.49 -5.75
C TYR A 241 0.92 -15.14 -5.87
N GLU A 242 0.94 -14.33 -4.82
CA GLU A 242 0.49 -12.92 -4.86
C GLU A 242 1.56 -11.98 -5.43
#